data_AF-U2RNQ8-F1
#
_entry.id   AF-U2RNQ8-F1
#
_cell.length_a   1.000
_cell.length_b   1.000
_cell.length_c   1.000
_cell.angle_alpha   90.00
_cell.angle_beta   90.00
_cell.angle_gamma   90.00
#
_symmetry.space_group_name_H-M   'P 1'
#
loop_
_entity.id
_entity.type
_entity.pdbx_description
1 polymer ?
#
loop_
_entity_poly.entity_id
_entity_poly.type
_entity_poly.pdbx_seq_one_letter_code
_entity_poly.pdbx_strand_id
1 'polypeptide(L)'
;MSLTSQVRLRELILAFLVQAGGGARRADVLAGVDSLNRSAWTSDDLRAPASRPFESNWRNRASFERQRMVDLGLLERRADGNWVLTSAGTSLAQRGGATDWRAAESKRRELLWTSLLARGGPADVPAGLIRELGIFSGGRGVYANQELTKSAWAISGAAVSFLHLGHAYADEISSTGIGYHYPTTAKPGRDEAEIASMRSAFEAALPVFVIENGSKGATRTVHRGYIEQLNEVLKVALVTFANDGELPPVPALDHENPFVLVEADAEWTLQRRRARPNQARFAFEVLARYGAKCAVCDVDSVEVMQAAHLRPKASNGSDDPRNGIALCANHHLLFDRLIWGIEPASHRIVLAPGSRSYESLGIAYSNLAHLSMPPHEDAVIDSWSRWQKQHSR
;
A
#
# COMPACT_ATOMS: atom_id res chain seq x y z
N MET A 1 6.70 -0.44 21.26
CA MET A 1 6.38 1.00 21.42
C MET A 1 6.34 1.58 20.01
N SER A 2 5.43 2.50 19.70
CA SER A 2 5.06 2.78 18.30
C SER A 2 5.88 3.90 17.66
N LEU A 3 6.38 3.65 16.46
CA LEU A 3 6.90 4.68 15.56
C LEU A 3 5.90 5.84 15.35
N THR A 4 6.39 7.08 15.30
CA THR A 4 5.56 8.27 15.05
C THR A 4 4.87 8.15 13.70
N SER A 5 3.54 8.13 13.62
CA SER A 5 2.82 7.93 12.35
C SER A 5 3.23 8.93 11.24
N GLN A 6 3.12 8.51 9.97
CA GLN A 6 3.45 9.38 8.83
C GLN A 6 2.61 10.67 8.80
N VAL A 7 1.35 10.59 9.19
CA VAL A 7 0.48 11.76 9.30
C VAL A 7 0.92 12.70 10.44
N ARG A 8 1.45 12.17 11.55
CA ARG A 8 2.05 13.02 12.59
C ARG A 8 3.34 13.70 12.09
N LEU A 9 4.13 13.01 11.28
CA LEU A 9 5.28 13.63 10.62
C LEU A 9 4.84 14.75 9.66
N ARG A 10 3.77 14.53 8.87
CA ARG A 10 3.14 15.57 8.03
C ARG A 10 2.77 16.79 8.84
N GLU A 11 2.09 16.61 9.97
CA GLU A 11 1.69 17.70 10.86
C GLU A 11 2.90 18.50 11.36
N LEU A 12 3.94 17.81 11.86
CA LEU A 12 5.15 18.45 12.35
C LEU A 12 5.86 19.24 11.23
N ILE A 13 5.90 18.67 10.02
CA ILE A 13 6.48 19.31 8.83
C ILE A 13 5.65 20.54 8.42
N LEU A 14 4.33 20.41 8.31
CA LEU A 14 3.43 21.51 7.98
C LEU A 14 3.53 22.65 8.99
N ALA A 15 3.52 22.31 10.28
CA ALA A 15 3.64 23.29 11.37
C ALA A 15 4.96 24.04 11.29
N PHE A 16 6.07 23.34 11.08
CA PHE A 16 7.38 23.97 10.91
C PHE A 16 7.43 24.85 9.66
N LEU A 17 6.95 24.36 8.51
CA LEU A 17 6.98 25.11 7.26
C LEU A 17 6.15 26.40 7.32
N VAL A 18 5.02 26.39 8.03
CA VAL A 18 4.25 27.62 8.30
C VAL A 18 5.07 28.61 9.14
N GLN A 19 5.74 28.14 10.20
CA GLN A 19 6.61 29.00 11.02
C GLN A 19 7.80 29.56 10.21
N ALA A 20 8.30 28.79 9.24
CA ALA A 20 9.38 29.18 8.34
C ALA A 20 8.94 30.09 7.18
N GLY A 21 7.68 30.57 7.16
CA GLY A 21 7.19 31.47 6.12
C GLY A 21 6.72 30.79 4.84
N GLY A 22 6.41 29.49 4.90
CA GLY A 22 5.83 28.71 3.80
C GLY A 22 6.83 27.83 3.03
N GLY A 23 8.14 27.95 3.30
CA GLY A 23 9.14 27.09 2.67
C GLY A 23 10.49 27.10 3.36
N ALA A 24 11.21 25.97 3.35
CA ALA A 24 12.56 25.84 3.91
C ALA A 24 13.34 24.70 3.24
N ARG A 25 14.68 24.68 3.39
CA ARG A 25 15.52 23.57 2.93
C ARG A 25 15.25 22.32 3.77
N ARG A 26 15.33 21.13 3.17
CA ARG A 26 15.14 19.83 3.86
C ARG A 26 15.91 19.75 5.19
N ALA A 27 17.19 20.13 5.20
CA ALA A 27 18.02 20.05 6.39
C ALA A 27 17.46 20.90 7.55
N ASP A 28 16.98 22.09 7.22
CA ASP A 28 16.41 23.04 8.18
C ASP A 28 15.04 22.55 8.70
N VAL A 29 14.21 21.96 7.82
CA VAL A 29 12.93 21.34 8.21
C VAL A 29 13.15 20.19 9.19
N LEU A 30 14.06 19.27 8.86
CA LEU A 30 14.34 18.13 9.74
C LEU A 30 14.94 18.59 11.07
N ALA A 31 15.91 19.51 11.06
CA ALA A 31 16.48 20.04 12.30
C ALA A 31 15.41 20.74 13.17
N GLY A 32 14.52 21.52 12.55
CA GLY A 32 13.43 22.20 13.24
C GLY A 32 12.40 21.26 13.86
N VAL A 33 11.93 20.28 13.08
CA VAL A 33 11.00 19.24 13.56
C VAL A 33 11.59 18.44 14.72
N ASP A 34 12.88 18.10 14.64
CA ASP A 34 13.58 17.39 15.71
C ASP A 34 13.66 18.21 16.99
N SER A 35 13.97 19.50 16.85
CA SER A 35 14.06 20.45 17.96
C SER A 35 12.71 20.60 18.68
N LEU A 36 11.63 20.75 17.90
CA LEU A 36 10.28 20.95 18.42
C LEU A 36 9.68 19.68 19.04
N ASN A 37 10.14 18.49 18.65
CA ASN A 37 9.54 17.21 19.04
C ASN A 37 10.45 16.32 19.89
N ARG A 38 11.56 16.87 20.41
CA ARG A 38 12.63 16.12 21.09
C ARG A 38 12.15 15.20 22.21
N SER A 39 11.16 15.64 23.01
CA SER A 39 10.60 14.87 24.14
C SER A 39 9.49 13.89 23.74
N ALA A 40 8.99 13.97 22.51
CA ALA A 40 7.87 13.17 22.02
C ALA A 40 8.32 12.05 21.06
N TRP A 41 9.59 12.02 20.66
CA TRP A 41 10.13 10.90 19.89
C TRP A 41 10.14 9.62 20.72
N THR A 42 9.67 8.53 20.11
CA THR A 42 9.81 7.21 20.72
C THR A 42 11.25 6.70 20.56
N SER A 43 11.61 5.69 21.35
CA SER A 43 12.87 4.96 21.17
C SER A 43 13.06 4.51 19.72
N ASP A 44 11.97 4.11 19.07
CA ASP A 44 11.96 3.56 17.72
C ASP A 44 12.13 4.62 16.65
N ASP A 45 11.65 5.84 16.89
CA ASP A 45 11.89 6.98 16.01
C ASP A 45 13.36 7.37 15.98
N LEU A 46 14.04 7.25 17.12
CA LEU A 46 15.45 7.61 17.29
C LEU A 46 16.43 6.50 16.87
N ARG A 47 15.98 5.24 16.76
CA ARG A 47 16.80 4.13 16.25
C ARG A 47 17.25 4.43 14.81
N ALA A 48 18.52 4.16 14.50
CA ALA A 48 19.04 4.16 13.15
C ALA A 48 19.17 2.71 12.65
N PRO A 49 18.70 2.37 11.44
CA PRO A 49 18.86 1.03 10.90
C PRO A 49 20.33 0.72 10.61
N ALA A 50 20.75 -0.54 10.75
CA ALA A 50 22.14 -0.97 10.54
C ALA A 50 22.66 -0.64 9.12
N SER A 51 21.77 -0.57 8.13
CA SER A 51 22.09 -0.18 6.75
C SER A 51 22.34 1.32 6.57
N ARG A 52 21.88 2.17 7.50
CA ARG A 52 22.05 3.64 7.47
C ARG A 52 22.22 4.17 8.91
N PRO A 53 23.38 3.95 9.55
CA PRO A 53 23.60 4.28 10.96
C PRO A 53 23.54 5.79 11.26
N PHE A 54 23.61 6.64 10.24
CA PHE A 54 23.61 8.09 10.36
C PHE A 54 22.21 8.73 10.22
N GLU A 55 21.16 7.97 9.91
CA GLU A 55 19.81 8.51 9.71
C GLU A 55 18.78 7.77 10.57
N SER A 56 18.19 8.50 11.53
CA SER A 56 17.15 7.94 12.40
C SER A 56 15.90 7.52 11.61
N ASN A 57 15.15 6.57 12.16
CA ASN A 57 13.94 6.04 11.53
C ASN A 57 12.91 7.14 11.22
N TRP A 58 12.76 8.14 12.07
CA TRP A 58 11.82 9.24 11.80
C TRP A 58 12.28 10.15 10.66
N ARG A 59 13.60 10.42 10.51
CA ARG A 59 14.15 11.25 9.43
C ARG A 59 13.98 10.60 8.07
N ASN A 60 14.22 9.29 8.01
CA ASN A 60 13.90 8.47 6.84
C ASN A 60 12.41 8.57 6.49
N ARG A 61 11.53 8.43 7.48
CA ARG A 61 10.09 8.45 7.28
C ARG A 61 9.53 9.81 6.88
N ALA A 62 10.10 10.90 7.40
CA ALA A 62 9.76 12.26 6.99
C ALA A 62 10.03 12.51 5.50
N SER A 63 11.03 11.84 4.91
CA SER A 63 11.32 11.95 3.48
C SER A 63 10.23 11.30 2.62
N PHE A 64 9.72 10.14 3.03
CA PHE A 64 8.57 9.50 2.39
C PHE A 64 7.30 10.33 2.53
N GLU A 65 7.08 10.92 3.70
CA GLU A 65 5.93 11.77 3.91
C GLU A 65 5.97 13.03 3.05
N ARG A 66 7.16 13.62 2.83
CA ARG A 66 7.30 14.72 1.89
C ARG A 66 6.83 14.34 0.49
N GLN A 67 7.25 13.18 -0.03
CA GLN A 67 6.84 12.77 -1.39
C GLN A 67 5.31 12.65 -1.47
N ARG A 68 4.70 12.05 -0.44
CA ARG A 68 3.26 11.95 -0.33
C ARG A 68 2.56 13.31 -0.26
N MET A 69 3.12 14.26 0.49
CA MET A 69 2.61 15.63 0.54
C MET A 69 2.69 16.33 -0.83
N VAL A 70 3.69 16.01 -1.66
CA VAL A 70 3.75 16.49 -3.06
C VAL A 70 2.63 15.87 -3.90
N ASP A 71 2.42 14.55 -3.79
CA ASP A 71 1.39 13.85 -4.56
C ASP A 71 -0.03 14.26 -4.15
N LEU A 72 -0.23 14.62 -2.87
CA LEU A 72 -1.47 15.21 -2.34
C LEU A 72 -1.64 16.70 -2.68
N GLY A 73 -0.68 17.31 -3.39
CA GLY A 73 -0.71 18.72 -3.74
C GLY A 73 -0.58 19.67 -2.54
N LEU A 74 -0.02 19.21 -1.41
CA LEU A 74 0.26 20.00 -0.21
C LEU A 74 1.63 20.68 -0.27
N LEU A 75 2.59 20.08 -0.98
CA LEU A 75 3.90 20.66 -1.28
C LEU A 75 4.12 20.77 -2.79
N GLU A 76 4.92 21.75 -3.20
CA GLU A 76 5.36 21.88 -4.58
C GLU A 76 6.29 20.72 -4.98
N ARG A 77 6.15 20.23 -6.22
CA ARG A 77 7.09 19.28 -6.82
C ARG A 77 8.36 20.02 -7.25
N ARG A 78 9.45 19.85 -6.50
CA ARG A 78 10.74 20.54 -6.73
C ARG A 78 11.94 19.62 -6.52
N ALA A 79 12.99 19.83 -7.30
CA ALA A 79 14.26 19.09 -7.26
C ALA A 79 15.40 19.87 -6.57
N ASP A 80 15.15 21.09 -6.09
CA ASP A 80 16.15 22.00 -5.51
C ASP A 80 16.42 21.78 -4.01
N GLY A 81 15.83 20.72 -3.42
CA GLY A 81 15.96 20.41 -1.99
C GLY A 81 15.12 21.28 -1.06
N ASN A 82 14.30 22.20 -1.60
CA ASN A 82 13.36 23.00 -0.82
C ASN A 82 12.01 22.30 -0.68
N TRP A 83 11.43 22.40 0.51
CA TRP A 83 10.08 21.95 0.81
C TRP A 83 9.22 23.21 0.93
N VAL A 84 8.27 23.40 0.01
CA VAL A 84 7.47 24.62 -0.12
C VAL A 84 6.00 24.26 -0.15
N LEU A 85 5.20 24.92 0.68
CA LEU A 85 3.75 24.72 0.78
C LEU A 85 3.03 25.24 -0.46
N THR A 86 2.04 24.50 -0.92
CA THR A 86 1.02 25.03 -1.84
C THR A 86 -0.05 25.83 -1.06
N SER A 87 -0.98 26.48 -1.77
CA SER A 87 -2.16 27.09 -1.14
C SER A 87 -3.00 26.07 -0.35
N ALA A 88 -3.12 24.84 -0.84
CA ALA A 88 -3.80 23.75 -0.13
C ALA A 88 -3.04 23.30 1.12
N GLY A 89 -1.71 23.19 1.05
CA GLY A 89 -0.85 22.89 2.20
C GLY A 89 -0.95 23.95 3.30
N THR A 90 -0.88 25.22 2.93
CA THR A 90 -1.06 26.36 3.85
C THR A 90 -2.43 26.34 4.51
N SER A 91 -3.49 26.13 3.71
CA SER A 91 -4.86 26.06 4.22
C SER A 91 -5.08 24.89 5.18
N LEU A 92 -4.43 23.75 4.95
CA LEU A 92 -4.53 22.58 5.83
C LEU A 92 -3.81 22.84 7.16
N ALA A 93 -2.60 23.41 7.10
CA ALA A 93 -1.79 23.70 8.28
C ALA A 93 -2.45 24.71 9.22
N GLN A 94 -3.17 25.69 8.68
CA GLN A 94 -3.87 26.73 9.45
C GLN A 94 -5.16 26.26 10.13
N ARG A 95 -5.71 25.08 9.76
CA ARG A 95 -7.02 24.62 10.25
C ARG A 95 -7.04 23.95 11.61
N GLY A 96 -5.89 23.63 12.23
CA GLY A 96 -5.68 23.39 13.67
C GLY A 96 -6.48 22.31 14.46
N GLY A 97 -7.76 22.04 14.14
CA GLY A 97 -8.67 21.20 14.94
C GLY A 97 -8.76 19.72 14.56
N ALA A 98 -8.03 19.28 13.53
CA ALA A 98 -8.03 17.87 13.10
C ALA A 98 -7.19 16.97 14.04
N THR A 99 -6.18 17.53 14.70
CA THR A 99 -5.24 16.80 15.57
C THR A 99 -5.92 16.22 16.80
N ASP A 100 -6.81 17.00 17.44
CA ASP A 100 -7.51 16.58 18.66
C ASP A 100 -8.53 15.48 18.39
N TRP A 101 -9.32 15.63 17.31
CA TRP A 101 -10.25 14.60 16.87
C TRP A 101 -9.53 13.29 16.53
N ARG A 102 -8.43 13.37 15.78
CA ARG A 102 -7.63 12.22 15.37
C ARG A 102 -7.00 11.49 16.56
N ALA A 103 -6.44 12.24 17.51
CA ALA A 103 -5.83 11.67 18.71
C ALA A 103 -6.89 11.00 19.60
N ALA A 104 -8.05 11.64 19.78
CA ALA A 104 -9.18 11.08 20.50
C ALA A 104 -9.68 9.79 19.83
N GLU A 105 -9.83 9.78 18.51
CA GLU A 105 -10.31 8.63 17.75
C GLU A 105 -9.31 7.47 17.75
N SER A 106 -8.00 7.75 17.60
CA SER A 106 -6.95 6.75 17.75
C SER A 106 -6.99 6.10 19.14
N LYS A 107 -7.05 6.91 20.20
CA LYS A 107 -7.13 6.42 21.58
C LYS A 107 -8.38 5.58 21.82
N ARG A 108 -9.53 6.01 21.29
CA ARG A 108 -10.79 5.27 21.39
C ARG A 108 -10.67 3.89 20.75
N ARG A 109 -10.09 3.79 19.54
CA ARG A 109 -9.93 2.52 18.84
C ARG A 109 -8.93 1.58 19.51
N GLU A 110 -7.88 2.11 20.14
CA GLU A 110 -6.99 1.32 21.00
C GLU A 110 -7.74 0.72 22.19
N LEU A 111 -8.62 1.49 22.84
CA LEU A 111 -9.49 0.97 23.90
C LEU A 111 -10.42 -0.13 23.38
N LEU A 112 -11.01 0.03 22.19
CA LEU A 112 -11.82 -1.02 21.57
C LEU A 112 -11.03 -2.32 21.40
N TRP A 113 -9.78 -2.22 20.91
CA TRP A 113 -8.90 -3.36 20.73
C TRP A 113 -8.57 -4.04 22.06
N THR A 114 -8.12 -3.28 23.07
CA THR A 114 -7.82 -3.84 24.39
C THR A 114 -9.04 -4.47 25.05
N SER A 115 -10.23 -3.86 24.92
CA SER A 115 -11.48 -4.43 25.42
C SER A 115 -11.88 -5.72 24.70
N LEU A 116 -11.63 -5.81 23.38
CA LEU A 116 -11.85 -7.03 22.61
C LEU A 116 -10.94 -8.17 23.10
N LEU A 117 -9.64 -7.89 23.26
CA LEU A 117 -8.66 -8.87 23.75
C LEU A 117 -8.99 -9.33 25.18
N ALA A 118 -9.34 -8.41 26.07
CA ALA A 118 -9.72 -8.72 27.44
C ALA A 118 -10.97 -9.62 27.55
N ARG A 119 -11.78 -9.68 26.49
CA ARG A 119 -13.02 -10.48 26.42
C ARG A 119 -12.88 -11.72 25.53
N GLY A 120 -11.65 -12.20 25.32
CA GLY A 120 -11.35 -13.47 24.67
C GLY A 120 -11.13 -13.40 23.15
N GLY A 121 -10.94 -12.21 22.58
CA GLY A 121 -10.47 -12.05 21.21
C GLY A 121 -8.97 -12.30 21.03
N PRO A 122 -8.41 -12.13 19.82
CA PRO A 122 -9.07 -11.60 18.62
C PRO A 122 -9.77 -12.67 17.76
N ALA A 123 -9.50 -13.95 18.00
CA ALA A 123 -10.07 -15.07 17.26
C ALA A 123 -11.35 -15.59 17.90
N ASP A 124 -12.26 -16.11 17.08
CA ASP A 124 -13.51 -16.75 17.52
C ASP A 124 -14.37 -15.93 18.49
N VAL A 125 -14.39 -14.62 18.29
CA VAL A 125 -15.20 -13.67 19.05
C VAL A 125 -16.67 -13.79 18.63
N PRO A 126 -17.63 -13.86 19.58
CA PRO A 126 -19.05 -13.80 19.24
C PRO A 126 -19.38 -12.51 18.48
N ALA A 127 -20.13 -12.60 17.38
CA ALA A 127 -20.50 -11.42 16.60
C ALA A 127 -21.27 -10.35 17.43
N GLY A 128 -21.99 -10.77 18.47
CA GLY A 128 -22.66 -9.88 19.43
C GLY A 128 -21.69 -8.98 20.20
N LEU A 129 -20.54 -9.52 20.62
CA LEU A 129 -19.51 -8.77 21.33
C LEU A 129 -18.89 -7.66 20.45
N ILE A 130 -18.63 -7.97 19.18
CA ILE A 130 -18.11 -6.98 18.23
C ILE A 130 -19.09 -5.81 18.06
N ARG A 131 -20.40 -6.09 18.10
CA ARG A 131 -21.44 -5.06 18.06
C ARG A 131 -21.54 -4.25 19.34
N GLU A 132 -21.49 -4.93 20.49
CA GLU A 132 -21.50 -4.31 21.80
C GLU A 132 -20.34 -3.31 21.97
N LEU A 133 -19.13 -3.67 21.52
CA LEU A 133 -17.97 -2.78 21.53
C LEU A 133 -18.05 -1.64 20.50
N GLY A 134 -19.03 -1.65 19.58
CA GLY A 134 -19.13 -0.66 18.52
C GLY A 134 -18.03 -0.77 17.45
N ILE A 135 -17.36 -1.93 17.34
CA ILE A 135 -16.42 -2.23 16.25
C ILE A 135 -17.20 -2.46 14.94
N PHE A 136 -18.45 -2.92 15.02
CA PHE A 136 -19.33 -3.15 13.87
C PHE A 136 -20.81 -3.04 14.26
N SER A 137 -21.73 -2.61 13.39
CA SER A 137 -23.17 -2.51 13.77
C SER A 137 -24.13 -3.42 13.00
N GLY A 138 -23.65 -4.25 12.07
CA GLY A 138 -24.51 -5.22 11.35
C GLY A 138 -24.79 -4.90 9.87
N GLY A 139 -23.92 -4.15 9.20
CA GLY A 139 -24.00 -3.87 7.76
C GLY A 139 -23.38 -4.95 6.86
N ARG A 140 -23.17 -4.58 5.59
CA ARG A 140 -22.24 -5.25 4.66
C ARG A 140 -21.16 -4.21 4.32
N GLY A 141 -19.95 -4.66 4.03
CA GLY A 141 -18.91 -3.77 3.52
C GLY A 141 -18.11 -3.03 4.61
N VAL A 142 -17.95 -1.72 4.42
CA VAL A 142 -17.20 -0.83 5.31
C VAL A 142 -18.14 -0.23 6.36
N TYR A 143 -17.76 -0.32 7.63
CA TYR A 143 -18.47 0.34 8.71
C TYR A 143 -17.75 1.61 9.16
N ALA A 144 -18.40 2.75 8.97
CA ALA A 144 -18.05 4.02 9.58
C ALA A 144 -19.14 4.37 10.61
N ASN A 145 -18.77 4.43 11.89
CA ASN A 145 -19.69 4.88 12.94
C ASN A 145 -19.92 6.39 12.76
N GLN A 146 -20.99 6.76 12.04
CA GLN A 146 -21.25 8.15 11.65
C GLN A 146 -21.41 9.08 12.85
N GLU A 147 -22.00 8.60 13.95
CA GLU A 147 -22.21 9.40 15.15
C GLU A 147 -20.88 9.81 15.81
N LEU A 148 -19.91 8.88 15.86
CA LEU A 148 -18.63 9.12 16.55
C LEU A 148 -17.53 9.66 15.62
N THR A 149 -17.55 9.26 14.35
CA THR A 149 -16.43 9.52 13.44
C THR A 149 -16.67 10.68 12.49
N LYS A 150 -17.91 11.19 12.39
CA LYS A 150 -18.18 12.37 11.57
C LYS A 150 -17.60 13.61 12.23
N SER A 151 -16.90 14.41 11.44
CA SER A 151 -16.33 15.67 11.89
C SER A 151 -16.25 16.66 10.73
N ALA A 152 -15.82 17.88 11.02
CA ALA A 152 -15.50 18.87 9.98
C ALA A 152 -14.41 18.37 9.00
N TRP A 153 -13.63 17.35 9.39
CA TRP A 153 -12.56 16.77 8.59
C TRP A 153 -12.97 15.45 7.91
N ALA A 154 -13.82 14.64 8.57
CA ALA A 154 -14.36 13.40 8.05
C ALA A 154 -15.89 13.53 7.85
N ILE A 155 -16.31 14.21 6.79
CA ILE A 155 -17.74 14.54 6.56
C ILE A 155 -18.59 13.27 6.37
N SER A 156 -18.01 12.23 5.77
CA SER A 156 -18.63 10.90 5.60
C SER A 156 -18.27 9.94 6.74
N GLY A 157 -17.74 10.44 7.85
CA GLY A 157 -17.15 9.62 8.91
C GLY A 157 -15.82 8.99 8.48
N ALA A 158 -15.21 8.23 9.39
CA ALA A 158 -13.98 7.49 9.13
C ALA A 158 -14.24 5.99 9.31
N ALA A 159 -13.78 5.19 8.34
CA ALA A 159 -13.89 3.74 8.39
C ALA A 159 -13.32 3.21 9.71
N VAL A 160 -14.11 2.44 10.45
CA VAL A 160 -13.74 1.77 11.69
C VAL A 160 -13.40 0.32 11.40
N SER A 161 -14.22 -0.35 10.59
CA SER A 161 -13.99 -1.75 10.24
C SER A 161 -14.40 -2.12 8.83
N PHE A 162 -13.81 -3.22 8.36
CA PHE A 162 -14.04 -3.86 7.07
C PHE A 162 -14.58 -5.26 7.32
N LEU A 163 -15.72 -5.58 6.73
CA LEU A 163 -16.27 -6.94 6.80
C LEU A 163 -15.85 -7.74 5.56
N HIS A 164 -15.14 -8.85 5.75
CA HIS A 164 -14.73 -9.78 4.70
C HIS A 164 -15.27 -11.19 4.98
N LEU A 165 -16.31 -11.61 4.24
CA LEU A 165 -16.99 -12.91 4.43
C LEU A 165 -16.68 -13.93 3.31
N GLY A 166 -15.63 -13.72 2.51
CA GLY A 166 -15.15 -14.70 1.52
C GLY A 166 -15.83 -14.65 0.15
N HIS A 167 -16.28 -13.49 -0.31
CA HIS A 167 -16.94 -13.35 -1.62
C HIS A 167 -16.08 -12.73 -2.73
N ALA A 168 -14.80 -12.46 -2.48
CA ALA A 168 -13.85 -12.07 -3.52
C ALA A 168 -12.52 -12.77 -3.22
N TYR A 169 -11.98 -13.41 -4.26
CA TYR A 169 -10.78 -14.23 -4.43
C TYR A 169 -10.09 -14.85 -3.18
N ALA A 170 -9.82 -16.17 -3.26
CA ALA A 170 -9.21 -16.96 -2.19
C ALA A 170 -7.83 -16.48 -1.69
N ASP A 171 -7.19 -15.55 -2.43
CA ASP A 171 -5.84 -15.04 -2.19
C ASP A 171 -5.81 -13.59 -1.64
N GLU A 172 -6.97 -13.01 -1.30
CA GLU A 172 -7.05 -11.59 -0.87
C GLU A 172 -6.58 -11.32 0.55
N ILE A 173 -6.70 -12.32 1.45
CA ILE A 173 -6.34 -12.21 2.86
C ILE A 173 -5.16 -13.14 3.19
N SER A 174 -4.25 -12.65 4.00
CA SER A 174 -3.19 -13.48 4.61
C SER A 174 -3.06 -13.16 6.10
N SER A 175 -2.11 -13.82 6.74
CA SER A 175 -1.73 -13.57 8.13
C SER A 175 -1.29 -12.14 8.47
N THR A 176 -1.06 -11.26 7.50
CA THR A 176 -0.59 -9.88 7.80
C THR A 176 -1.28 -8.77 7.02
N GLY A 177 -2.34 -9.07 6.29
CA GLY A 177 -3.09 -8.04 5.61
C GLY A 177 -4.11 -8.59 4.64
N ILE A 178 -4.87 -7.66 4.06
CA ILE A 178 -5.90 -7.90 3.07
C ILE A 178 -5.89 -6.82 1.98
N GLY A 179 -6.09 -7.22 0.72
CA GLY A 179 -6.55 -6.32 -0.33
C GLY A 179 -8.07 -6.22 -0.28
N TYR A 180 -8.61 -5.12 0.25
CA TYR A 180 -10.05 -4.93 0.37
C TYR A 180 -10.62 -4.19 -0.85
N HIS A 181 -11.45 -4.87 -1.65
CA HIS A 181 -12.11 -4.25 -2.80
C HIS A 181 -13.15 -3.20 -2.37
N TYR A 182 -13.21 -2.08 -3.10
CA TYR A 182 -14.20 -1.04 -2.85
C TYR A 182 -15.59 -1.60 -3.14
N PRO A 183 -16.60 -1.17 -2.35
CA PRO A 183 -17.96 -1.59 -2.59
C PRO A 183 -18.40 -1.14 -3.99
N THR A 184 -18.93 -2.09 -4.76
CA THR A 184 -19.57 -1.84 -6.05
C THR A 184 -20.95 -2.46 -5.99
N THR A 185 -21.94 -1.66 -5.60
CA THR A 185 -23.32 -2.11 -5.38
C THR A 185 -24.29 -1.27 -6.21
N ALA A 186 -25.56 -1.69 -6.26
CA ALA A 186 -26.61 -0.92 -6.92
C ALA A 186 -26.98 0.39 -6.19
N LYS A 187 -26.17 0.84 -5.21
CA LYS A 187 -26.41 2.04 -4.39
C LYS A 187 -25.18 2.98 -4.42
N PRO A 188 -24.97 3.73 -5.51
CA PRO A 188 -23.74 4.50 -5.74
C PRO A 188 -23.41 5.48 -4.61
N GLY A 189 -24.40 6.22 -4.09
CA GLY A 189 -24.16 7.19 -3.01
C GLY A 189 -23.72 6.56 -1.69
N ARG A 190 -24.05 5.28 -1.45
CA ARG A 190 -23.54 4.53 -0.29
C ARG A 190 -22.10 4.10 -0.52
N ASP A 191 -21.80 3.60 -1.71
CA ASP A 191 -20.44 3.17 -2.07
C ASP A 191 -19.46 4.35 -2.00
N GLU A 192 -19.87 5.53 -2.51
CA GLU A 192 -19.12 6.78 -2.39
C GLU A 192 -18.85 7.17 -0.94
N ALA A 193 -19.84 7.04 -0.06
CA ALA A 193 -19.68 7.33 1.37
C ALA A 193 -18.73 6.34 2.06
N GLU A 194 -18.82 5.06 1.73
CA GLU A 194 -17.90 4.02 2.23
C GLU A 194 -16.46 4.29 1.75
N ILE A 195 -16.26 4.64 0.46
CA ILE A 195 -14.95 5.02 -0.10
C ILE A 195 -14.40 6.29 0.56
N ALA A 196 -15.23 7.32 0.74
CA ALA A 196 -14.85 8.54 1.44
C ALA A 196 -14.45 8.28 2.90
N SER A 197 -15.12 7.33 3.57
CA SER A 197 -14.76 6.94 4.93
C SER A 197 -13.43 6.17 5.01
N MET A 198 -13.12 5.34 4.01
CA MET A 198 -11.82 4.69 3.87
C MET A 198 -10.71 5.73 3.68
N ARG A 199 -10.95 6.72 2.81
CA ARG A 199 -10.02 7.84 2.59
C ARG A 199 -9.79 8.62 3.88
N SER A 200 -10.84 8.94 4.62
CA SER A 200 -10.74 9.64 5.90
C SER A 200 -9.92 8.83 6.93
N ALA A 201 -10.15 7.52 7.05
CA ALA A 201 -9.35 6.68 7.93
C ALA A 201 -7.88 6.59 7.51
N PHE A 202 -7.61 6.51 6.20
CA PHE A 202 -6.27 6.48 5.62
C PHE A 202 -5.51 7.78 5.83
N GLU A 203 -6.14 8.91 5.53
CA GLU A 203 -5.54 10.24 5.66
C GLU A 203 -5.27 10.62 7.12
N ALA A 204 -6.09 10.12 8.06
CA ALA A 204 -5.86 10.28 9.50
C ALA A 204 -5.01 9.14 10.09
N ALA A 205 -4.56 8.17 9.28
CA ALA A 205 -3.82 7.00 9.75
C ALA A 205 -4.43 6.37 11.01
N LEU A 206 -5.75 6.24 11.03
CA LEU A 206 -6.47 5.63 12.14
C LEU A 206 -6.31 4.10 12.06
N PRO A 207 -6.16 3.41 13.21
CA PRO A 207 -6.23 1.95 13.21
C PRO A 207 -7.62 1.52 12.75
N VAL A 208 -7.69 0.46 11.96
CA VAL A 208 -8.93 -0.12 11.44
C VAL A 208 -9.02 -1.58 11.82
N PHE A 209 -10.23 -2.14 11.84
CA PHE A 209 -10.45 -3.56 12.11
C PHE A 209 -10.89 -4.29 10.85
N VAL A 210 -10.36 -5.48 10.59
CA VAL A 210 -10.84 -6.38 9.54
C VAL A 210 -11.50 -7.57 10.21
N ILE A 211 -12.74 -7.86 9.81
CA ILE A 211 -13.58 -8.87 10.45
C ILE A 211 -13.81 -9.99 9.44
N GLU A 212 -13.36 -11.20 9.79
CA GLU A 212 -13.54 -12.41 9.01
C GLU A 212 -14.41 -13.45 9.76
N ASN A 213 -14.80 -14.51 9.06
CA ASN A 213 -15.46 -15.65 9.71
C ASN A 213 -14.48 -16.32 10.69
N GLY A 214 -14.96 -16.63 11.90
CA GLY A 214 -14.19 -17.44 12.85
C GLY A 214 -14.18 -18.92 12.46
N SER A 215 -13.41 -19.72 13.19
CA SER A 215 -13.37 -21.18 13.03
C SER A 215 -14.64 -21.86 13.52
N LYS A 216 -15.43 -21.18 14.37
CA LYS A 216 -16.68 -21.68 14.94
C LYS A 216 -17.90 -21.00 14.30
N GLY A 217 -19.04 -21.71 14.31
CA GLY A 217 -20.31 -21.15 13.84
C GLY A 217 -20.69 -19.89 14.62
N ALA A 218 -21.07 -18.83 13.90
CA ALA A 218 -21.46 -17.51 14.44
C ALA A 218 -20.37 -16.71 15.19
N THR A 219 -19.10 -17.13 15.12
CA THR A 219 -17.96 -16.34 15.60
C THR A 219 -17.25 -15.60 14.48
N ARG A 220 -16.36 -14.70 14.85
CA ARG A 220 -15.56 -13.85 13.96
C ARG A 220 -14.13 -13.77 14.46
N THR A 221 -13.18 -13.67 13.54
CA THR A 221 -11.82 -13.26 13.86
C THR A 221 -11.67 -11.78 13.48
N VAL A 222 -11.04 -11.00 14.34
CA VAL A 222 -10.87 -9.56 14.16
C VAL A 222 -9.39 -9.22 14.11
N HIS A 223 -8.94 -8.71 12.98
CA HIS A 223 -7.58 -8.22 12.81
C HIS A 223 -7.55 -6.72 13.03
N ARG A 224 -6.62 -6.22 13.85
CA ARG A 224 -6.31 -4.79 13.89
C ARG A 224 -5.28 -4.48 12.80
N GLY A 225 -5.43 -3.37 12.09
CA GLY A 225 -4.50 -2.97 11.04
C GLY A 225 -4.58 -1.49 10.70
N TYR A 226 -3.94 -1.12 9.59
CA TYR A 226 -3.96 0.23 9.03
C TYR A 226 -4.13 0.14 7.53
N ILE A 227 -4.82 1.11 6.94
CA ILE A 227 -4.84 1.26 5.48
C ILE A 227 -3.44 1.72 5.06
N GLU A 228 -2.69 0.84 4.41
CA GLU A 228 -1.35 1.12 3.88
C GLU A 228 -1.44 1.93 2.59
N GLN A 229 -2.42 1.60 1.74
CA GLN A 229 -2.60 2.28 0.47
C GLN A 229 -4.05 2.22 -0.02
N LEU A 230 -4.44 3.23 -0.79
CA LEU A 230 -5.70 3.29 -1.54
C LEU A 230 -5.37 3.40 -3.03
N ASN A 231 -6.03 2.60 -3.87
CA ASN A 231 -5.95 2.73 -5.32
C ASN A 231 -7.34 2.86 -5.91
N GLU A 232 -7.62 4.04 -6.44
CA GLU A 232 -8.91 4.39 -7.04
C GLU A 232 -9.12 3.79 -8.42
N VAL A 233 -8.04 3.43 -9.12
CA VAL A 233 -8.09 2.76 -10.41
C VAL A 233 -8.45 1.29 -10.19
N LEU A 234 -7.72 0.63 -9.30
CA LEU A 234 -7.96 -0.78 -8.96
C LEU A 234 -9.18 -1.00 -8.07
N LYS A 235 -9.72 0.07 -7.49
CA LYS A 235 -10.80 0.00 -6.51
C LYS A 235 -10.43 -0.92 -5.35
N VAL A 236 -9.22 -0.77 -4.80
CA VAL A 236 -8.70 -1.60 -3.69
C VAL A 236 -8.08 -0.72 -2.61
N ALA A 237 -8.36 -1.07 -1.35
CA ALA A 237 -7.66 -0.60 -0.16
C ALA A 237 -6.73 -1.72 0.33
N LEU A 238 -5.42 -1.48 0.37
CA LEU A 238 -4.47 -2.38 1.00
C LEU A 238 -4.49 -2.12 2.50
N VAL A 239 -4.98 -3.08 3.29
CA VAL A 239 -4.98 -3.01 4.75
C VAL A 239 -3.95 -3.97 5.29
N THR A 240 -3.04 -3.47 6.12
CA THR A 240 -1.96 -4.26 6.68
C THR A 240 -2.20 -4.46 8.17
N PHE A 241 -2.21 -5.72 8.60
CA PHE A 241 -2.50 -6.09 9.98
C PHE A 241 -1.32 -5.71 10.88
N ALA A 242 -1.65 -5.10 12.00
CA ALA A 242 -0.74 -4.83 13.08
C ALA A 242 -0.70 -6.08 13.95
N ASN A 243 0.29 -6.94 13.69
CA ASN A 243 0.66 -7.94 14.69
C ASN A 243 1.22 -7.16 15.88
N ASP A 244 0.80 -7.47 17.11
CA ASP A 244 1.10 -6.71 18.34
C ASP A 244 2.61 -6.52 18.67
N GLY A 245 3.52 -6.84 17.75
CA GLY A 245 4.98 -6.67 17.83
C GLY A 245 5.60 -5.55 16.98
N GLU A 246 5.08 -5.14 15.82
CA GLU A 246 5.63 -4.01 15.05
C GLU A 246 4.77 -3.70 13.81
N LEU A 247 4.64 -2.42 13.46
CA LEU A 247 4.12 -2.01 12.15
C LEU A 247 5.06 -2.54 11.06
N PRO A 248 4.53 -3.14 9.99
CA PRO A 248 5.34 -3.42 8.84
C PRO A 248 5.98 -2.11 8.34
N PRO A 249 7.30 -2.07 8.08
CA PRO A 249 7.92 -0.94 7.40
C PRO A 249 7.11 -0.58 6.15
N VAL A 250 6.87 0.72 6.00
CA VAL A 250 6.40 1.31 4.75
C VAL A 250 7.32 0.80 3.63
N PRO A 251 6.77 0.33 2.49
CA PRO A 251 7.59 0.03 1.33
C PRO A 251 8.35 1.31 1.02
N ALA A 252 9.67 1.25 1.08
CA ALA A 252 10.44 2.40 0.65
C ALA A 252 10.12 2.66 -0.83
N LEU A 253 10.00 3.93 -1.20
CA LEU A 253 9.69 4.34 -2.56
C LEU A 253 10.66 3.67 -3.53
N ASP A 254 10.11 3.15 -4.62
CA ASP A 254 10.79 2.39 -5.69
C ASP A 254 12.17 2.96 -6.09
N HIS A 255 12.29 4.28 -6.20
CA HIS A 255 13.50 4.95 -6.68
C HIS A 255 14.65 5.04 -5.67
N GLU A 256 14.43 4.76 -4.37
CA GLU A 256 15.48 4.83 -3.33
C GLU A 256 15.89 3.45 -2.79
N ASN A 257 15.18 2.39 -3.17
CA ASN A 257 15.53 1.03 -2.78
C ASN A 257 16.41 0.36 -3.84
N PRO A 258 17.54 -0.27 -3.45
CA PRO A 258 18.25 -1.15 -4.37
C PRO A 258 17.29 -2.24 -4.86
N PHE A 259 17.32 -2.51 -6.17
CA PHE A 259 16.59 -3.63 -6.73
C PHE A 259 17.15 -4.94 -6.19
N VAL A 260 16.26 -5.86 -5.86
CA VAL A 260 16.62 -7.21 -5.41
C VAL A 260 15.83 -8.18 -6.25
N LEU A 261 16.50 -8.96 -7.09
CA LEU A 261 15.84 -9.92 -7.98
C LEU A 261 15.43 -11.21 -7.26
N VAL A 262 16.29 -11.70 -6.37
CA VAL A 262 16.12 -12.97 -5.68
C VAL A 262 15.89 -12.72 -4.19
N GLU A 263 14.86 -13.33 -3.61
CA GLU A 263 14.55 -13.12 -2.20
C GLU A 263 15.72 -13.50 -1.26
N ALA A 264 16.56 -14.48 -1.65
CA ALA A 264 17.63 -15.06 -0.83
C ALA A 264 18.83 -14.12 -0.55
N ASP A 265 19.12 -13.13 -1.40
CA ASP A 265 20.34 -12.30 -1.31
C ASP A 265 20.28 -11.20 -0.23
N ALA A 266 19.23 -11.21 0.59
CA ALA A 266 18.98 -10.20 1.60
C ALA A 266 18.80 -10.84 2.98
N GLU A 267 19.89 -11.37 3.54
CA GLU A 267 19.93 -12.09 4.83
C GLU A 267 19.34 -11.24 5.99
N TRP A 268 19.37 -9.91 5.89
CA TRP A 268 18.74 -8.98 6.84
C TRP A 268 17.31 -8.53 6.45
N THR A 269 16.92 -8.65 5.17
CA THR A 269 15.62 -8.17 4.66
C THR A 269 14.57 -9.29 4.60
N LEU A 270 15.00 -10.55 4.57
CA LEU A 270 14.18 -11.75 4.47
C LEU A 270 13.28 -12.00 5.67
N GLN A 271 13.73 -11.74 6.90
CA GLN A 271 12.89 -11.96 8.09
C GLN A 271 11.69 -11.01 8.15
N ARG A 272 11.78 -9.82 7.54
CA ARG A 272 10.69 -8.82 7.51
C ARG A 272 9.77 -8.92 6.28
N ARG A 273 10.22 -9.58 5.19
CA ARG A 273 9.47 -9.77 3.94
C ARG A 273 8.76 -11.13 3.83
N ARG A 274 9.28 -12.19 4.47
CA ARG A 274 8.72 -13.56 4.41
C ARG A 274 7.33 -13.76 5.03
N ALA A 275 6.78 -12.75 5.70
CA ALA A 275 5.56 -12.88 6.48
C ALA A 275 4.43 -12.01 5.92
N ARG A 276 4.19 -11.89 4.60
CA ARG A 276 3.15 -11.00 4.04
C ARG A 276 2.29 -11.62 2.91
N PRO A 277 1.07 -11.12 2.60
CA PRO A 277 0.32 -11.52 1.40
C PRO A 277 1.06 -10.92 0.21
N ASN A 278 2.17 -11.55 -0.14
CA ASN A 278 3.19 -10.93 -0.95
C ASN A 278 2.68 -10.78 -2.41
N GLN A 279 1.73 -11.64 -2.82
CA GLN A 279 1.12 -11.62 -4.15
C GLN A 279 0.08 -10.51 -4.35
N ALA A 280 -0.85 -10.26 -3.41
CA ALA A 280 -1.85 -9.20 -3.55
C ALA A 280 -1.20 -7.80 -3.54
N ARG A 281 -0.20 -7.62 -2.67
CA ARG A 281 0.61 -6.42 -2.62
C ARG A 281 1.47 -6.25 -3.87
N PHE A 282 2.14 -7.30 -4.33
CA PHE A 282 2.89 -7.27 -5.58
C PHE A 282 1.99 -6.87 -6.75
N ALA A 283 0.81 -7.50 -6.87
CA ALA A 283 -0.14 -7.16 -7.91
C ALA A 283 -0.57 -5.70 -7.84
N PHE A 284 -0.89 -5.23 -6.65
CA PHE A 284 -1.22 -3.83 -6.41
C PHE A 284 -0.08 -2.89 -6.84
N GLU A 285 1.16 -3.15 -6.43
CA GLU A 285 2.32 -2.28 -6.69
C GLU A 285 2.72 -2.30 -8.18
N VAL A 286 2.62 -3.45 -8.85
CA VAL A 286 2.83 -3.60 -10.30
C VAL A 286 1.79 -2.80 -11.07
N LEU A 287 0.50 -2.93 -10.74
CA LEU A 287 -0.55 -2.19 -11.44
C LEU A 287 -0.53 -0.70 -11.12
N ALA A 288 -0.06 -0.30 -9.93
CA ALA A 288 0.22 1.11 -9.63
C ALA A 288 1.38 1.67 -10.48
N ARG A 289 2.38 0.82 -10.81
CA ARG A 289 3.53 1.19 -11.65
C ARG A 289 3.18 1.31 -13.12
N TYR A 290 2.50 0.31 -13.69
CA TYR A 290 2.25 0.22 -15.14
C TYR A 290 0.85 0.72 -15.55
N GLY A 291 -0.03 0.94 -14.59
CA GLY A 291 -1.46 1.18 -14.82
C GLY A 291 -2.23 -0.13 -14.98
N ALA A 292 -3.57 -0.01 -15.02
CA ALA A 292 -4.47 -1.13 -15.27
C ALA A 292 -4.60 -1.42 -16.77
N LYS A 293 -3.48 -1.55 -17.49
CA LYS A 293 -3.44 -1.87 -18.92
C LYS A 293 -2.40 -2.95 -19.20
N CYS A 294 -2.74 -3.86 -20.11
CA CYS A 294 -1.84 -4.92 -20.52
C CYS A 294 -0.64 -4.32 -21.25
N ALA A 295 0.57 -4.70 -20.86
CA ALA A 295 1.79 -4.18 -21.45
C ALA A 295 2.03 -4.60 -22.91
N VAL A 296 1.23 -5.53 -23.46
CA VAL A 296 1.41 -6.04 -24.83
C VAL A 296 0.17 -5.94 -25.71
N CYS A 297 -0.98 -5.50 -25.17
CA CYS A 297 -2.21 -5.30 -25.93
C CYS A 297 -3.10 -4.17 -25.39
N ASP A 298 -4.22 -3.92 -26.03
CA ASP A 298 -5.13 -2.82 -25.68
C ASP A 298 -6.07 -3.09 -24.49
N VAL A 299 -6.04 -4.28 -23.88
CA VAL A 299 -6.91 -4.60 -22.74
C VAL A 299 -6.55 -3.72 -21.53
N ASP A 300 -7.54 -2.99 -21.02
CA ASP A 300 -7.42 -2.04 -19.91
C ASP A 300 -8.47 -2.25 -18.79
N SER A 301 -9.15 -3.40 -18.80
CA SER A 301 -10.07 -3.80 -17.72
C SER A 301 -9.29 -4.37 -16.55
N VAL A 302 -9.53 -3.80 -15.36
CA VAL A 302 -8.90 -4.19 -14.09
C VAL A 302 -9.21 -5.64 -13.73
N GLU A 303 -10.43 -6.09 -14.02
CA GLU A 303 -10.98 -7.41 -13.65
C GLU A 303 -10.24 -8.59 -14.28
N VAL A 304 -9.59 -8.36 -15.42
CA VAL A 304 -8.81 -9.36 -16.16
C VAL A 304 -7.31 -9.11 -16.08
N MET A 305 -6.89 -8.10 -15.33
CA MET A 305 -5.49 -7.70 -15.20
C MET A 305 -4.77 -8.50 -14.12
N GLN A 306 -3.54 -8.88 -14.40
CA GLN A 306 -2.70 -9.66 -13.51
C GLN A 306 -1.29 -9.05 -13.48
N ALA A 307 -0.60 -9.26 -12.36
CA ALA A 307 0.82 -8.98 -12.27
C ALA A 307 1.60 -10.27 -12.52
N ALA A 308 2.36 -10.27 -13.62
CA ALA A 308 3.23 -11.38 -13.98
C ALA A 308 4.63 -11.12 -13.44
N HIS A 309 5.20 -12.11 -12.74
CA HIS A 309 6.59 -12.06 -12.33
C HIS A 309 7.52 -12.34 -13.52
N LEU A 310 8.50 -11.46 -13.74
CA LEU A 310 9.58 -11.70 -14.70
C LEU A 310 10.55 -12.78 -14.20
N ARG A 311 10.88 -12.81 -12.91
CA ARG A 311 11.46 -13.99 -12.27
C ARG A 311 10.39 -14.65 -11.39
N PRO A 312 9.95 -15.88 -11.71
CA PRO A 312 8.87 -16.54 -10.98
C PRO A 312 9.19 -16.80 -9.51
N LYS A 313 8.14 -16.87 -8.68
CA LYS A 313 8.24 -17.29 -7.28
C LYS A 313 8.84 -18.68 -7.09
N ALA A 314 8.54 -19.63 -7.98
CA ALA A 314 9.14 -20.95 -7.98
C ALA A 314 10.67 -20.93 -8.16
N SER A 315 11.24 -19.80 -8.60
CA SER A 315 12.68 -19.55 -8.70
C SER A 315 13.17 -18.50 -7.70
N ASN A 316 12.45 -18.30 -6.58
CA ASN A 316 12.74 -17.31 -5.54
C ASN A 316 12.77 -15.86 -6.05
N GLY A 317 11.98 -15.53 -7.09
CA GLY A 317 11.85 -14.15 -7.55
C GLY A 317 11.22 -13.24 -6.49
N SER A 318 11.72 -12.01 -6.36
CA SER A 318 11.21 -11.04 -5.40
C SER A 318 9.83 -10.52 -5.77
N ASP A 319 9.09 -10.03 -4.77
CA ASP A 319 7.88 -9.22 -4.97
C ASP A 319 8.19 -7.72 -5.12
N ASP A 320 9.38 -7.40 -5.63
CA ASP A 320 9.66 -6.04 -6.06
C ASP A 320 8.81 -5.74 -7.32
N PRO A 321 8.04 -4.63 -7.38
CA PRO A 321 7.21 -4.33 -8.55
C PRO A 321 8.02 -4.15 -9.83
N ARG A 322 9.33 -3.88 -9.74
CA ARG A 322 10.23 -3.86 -10.90
C ARG A 322 10.57 -5.27 -11.43
N ASN A 323 10.33 -6.33 -10.64
CA ASN A 323 10.33 -7.74 -11.08
C ASN A 323 8.95 -8.16 -11.64
N GLY A 324 8.00 -7.23 -11.79
CA GLY A 324 6.67 -7.50 -12.32
C GLY A 324 6.36 -6.73 -13.59
N ILE A 325 5.34 -7.19 -14.31
CA ILE A 325 4.73 -6.50 -15.45
C ILE A 325 3.21 -6.73 -15.46
N ALA A 326 2.44 -5.70 -15.83
CA ALA A 326 0.98 -5.79 -15.92
C ALA A 326 0.55 -6.48 -17.23
N LEU A 327 -0.17 -7.60 -17.13
CA LEU A 327 -0.65 -8.37 -18.28
C LEU A 327 -2.11 -8.78 -18.07
N CYS A 328 -2.90 -8.83 -19.15
CA CYS A 328 -4.20 -9.49 -19.08
C CYS A 328 -4.01 -11.01 -18.92
N ALA A 329 -5.03 -11.70 -18.41
CA ALA A 329 -4.98 -13.13 -18.11
C ALA A 329 -4.43 -14.00 -19.26
N ASN A 330 -4.80 -13.69 -20.52
CA ASN A 330 -4.30 -14.41 -21.68
C ASN A 330 -2.80 -14.23 -21.89
N HIS A 331 -2.31 -13.00 -21.86
CA HIS A 331 -0.90 -12.72 -22.09
C HIS A 331 -0.01 -13.16 -20.94
N HIS A 332 -0.51 -13.12 -19.71
CA HIS A 332 0.17 -13.71 -18.56
C HIS A 332 0.35 -15.22 -18.74
N LEU A 333 -0.71 -15.94 -19.10
CA LEU A 333 -0.62 -17.39 -19.34
C LEU A 333 0.35 -17.73 -20.49
N LEU A 334 0.36 -16.93 -21.56
CA LEU A 334 1.31 -17.10 -22.66
C LEU A 334 2.76 -16.83 -22.22
N PHE A 335 2.97 -15.83 -21.35
CA PHE A 335 4.27 -15.47 -20.82
C PHE A 335 4.83 -16.56 -19.89
N ASP A 336 4.00 -17.07 -18.97
CA ASP A 336 4.37 -18.15 -18.05
C ASP A 336 4.76 -19.44 -18.79
N ARG A 337 4.10 -19.70 -19.94
CA ARG A 337 4.41 -20.82 -20.84
C ARG A 337 5.59 -20.54 -21.77
N LEU A 338 6.26 -19.40 -21.63
CA LEU A 338 7.39 -18.98 -22.45
C LEU A 338 7.06 -18.96 -23.95
N ILE A 339 5.81 -18.71 -24.32
CA ILE A 339 5.40 -18.57 -25.73
C ILE A 339 5.94 -17.27 -26.33
N TRP A 340 6.22 -16.28 -25.49
CA TRP A 340 6.95 -15.07 -25.84
C TRP A 340 7.90 -14.68 -24.72
N GLY A 341 8.91 -13.88 -25.06
CA GLY A 341 9.90 -13.32 -24.15
C GLY A 341 10.18 -11.86 -24.48
N ILE A 342 10.95 -11.19 -23.61
CA ILE A 342 11.34 -9.79 -23.77
C ILE A 342 12.86 -9.77 -24.00
N GLU A 343 13.29 -9.28 -25.16
CA GLU A 343 14.72 -9.10 -25.43
C GLU A 343 15.26 -7.92 -24.60
N PRO A 344 16.31 -8.09 -23.76
CA PRO A 344 16.76 -7.06 -22.83
C PRO A 344 17.22 -5.77 -23.49
N ALA A 345 17.93 -5.85 -24.63
CA ALA A 345 18.56 -4.68 -25.24
C ALA A 345 17.54 -3.70 -25.86
N SER A 346 16.49 -4.21 -26.50
CA SER A 346 15.50 -3.38 -27.18
C SER A 346 14.10 -3.41 -26.57
N HIS A 347 13.89 -4.22 -25.53
CA HIS A 347 12.58 -4.54 -24.96
C HIS A 347 11.57 -5.03 -26.00
N ARG A 348 12.05 -5.59 -27.12
CA ARG A 348 11.20 -6.21 -28.12
C ARG A 348 10.59 -7.48 -27.56
N ILE A 349 9.31 -7.67 -27.85
CA ILE A 349 8.66 -8.95 -27.67
C ILE A 349 9.24 -9.90 -28.71
N VAL A 350 9.54 -11.14 -28.32
CA VAL A 350 10.04 -12.18 -29.21
C VAL A 350 9.19 -13.43 -29.01
N LEU A 351 8.64 -13.96 -30.10
CA LEU A 351 7.79 -15.16 -30.06
C LEU A 351 8.65 -16.43 -30.14
N ALA A 352 8.23 -17.49 -29.45
CA ALA A 352 8.92 -18.77 -29.47
C ALA A 352 8.95 -19.34 -30.91
N PRO A 353 10.00 -20.08 -31.30
CA PRO A 353 10.06 -20.73 -32.61
C PRO A 353 8.81 -21.57 -32.88
N GLY A 354 8.21 -21.42 -34.07
CA GLY A 354 6.98 -22.10 -34.44
C GLY A 354 5.70 -21.56 -33.79
N SER A 355 5.79 -20.51 -32.97
CA SER A 355 4.61 -19.76 -32.49
C SER A 355 3.83 -19.16 -33.65
N ARG A 356 2.54 -18.96 -33.42
CA ARG A 356 1.68 -18.19 -34.32
C ARG A 356 2.08 -16.69 -34.31
N SER A 357 1.54 -15.89 -35.23
CA SER A 357 1.87 -14.46 -35.36
C SER A 357 1.42 -13.64 -34.14
N TYR A 358 1.96 -12.43 -33.98
CA TYR A 358 1.50 -11.46 -32.97
C TYR A 358 -0.02 -11.29 -32.95
N GLU A 359 -0.61 -11.09 -34.13
CA GLU A 359 -2.06 -10.91 -34.31
C GLU A 359 -2.86 -12.09 -33.73
N SER A 360 -2.47 -13.32 -34.04
CA SER A 360 -3.17 -14.51 -33.56
C SER A 360 -3.05 -14.74 -32.06
N LEU A 361 -1.99 -14.22 -31.45
CA LEU A 361 -1.76 -14.27 -30.00
C LEU A 361 -2.33 -13.05 -29.28
N GLY A 362 -2.89 -12.08 -30.01
CA GLY A 362 -3.45 -10.85 -29.45
C GLY A 362 -2.42 -9.83 -29.00
N ILE A 363 -1.16 -9.94 -29.45
CA ILE A 363 -0.08 -9.02 -29.10
C ILE A 363 -0.14 -7.83 -30.06
N ALA A 364 -0.57 -6.67 -29.56
CA ALA A 364 -0.66 -5.43 -30.33
C ALA A 364 0.65 -4.62 -30.29
N TYR A 365 1.43 -4.74 -29.21
CA TYR A 365 2.68 -4.01 -29.03
C TYR A 365 3.88 -4.94 -29.19
N SER A 366 4.73 -4.64 -30.17
CA SER A 366 5.94 -5.43 -30.45
C SER A 366 7.12 -5.11 -29.54
N ASN A 367 6.98 -4.12 -28.66
CA ASN A 367 7.97 -3.75 -27.64
C ASN A 367 7.32 -2.97 -26.48
N LEU A 368 8.09 -2.79 -25.41
CA LEU A 368 7.64 -2.10 -24.19
C LEU A 368 8.02 -0.61 -24.11
N ALA A 369 8.41 0.04 -25.21
CA ALA A 369 8.89 1.42 -25.20
C ALA A 369 7.82 2.46 -24.79
N HIS A 370 6.54 2.07 -24.80
CA HIS A 370 5.43 2.91 -24.35
C HIS A 370 5.29 2.96 -22.82
N LEU A 371 5.97 2.08 -22.07
CA LEU A 371 5.95 2.10 -20.61
C LEU A 371 6.86 3.21 -20.09
N SER A 372 6.30 4.17 -19.32
CA SER A 372 7.09 5.26 -18.73
C SER A 372 8.12 4.79 -17.69
N MET A 373 7.89 3.63 -17.10
CA MET A 373 8.77 3.00 -16.11
C MET A 373 8.90 1.51 -16.43
N PRO A 374 9.82 1.08 -17.31
CA PRO A 374 9.96 -0.33 -17.67
C PRO A 374 10.37 -1.18 -16.45
N PRO A 375 10.22 -2.52 -16.55
CA PRO A 375 10.76 -3.43 -15.54
C PRO A 375 12.27 -3.28 -15.36
N HIS A 376 12.81 -3.76 -14.24
CA HIS A 376 14.25 -3.69 -14.00
C HIS A 376 15.01 -4.59 -14.99
N GLU A 377 16.17 -4.12 -15.45
CA GLU A 377 17.00 -4.81 -16.45
C GLU A 377 17.36 -6.24 -16.01
N ASP A 378 17.85 -6.43 -14.78
CA ASP A 378 18.17 -7.75 -14.23
C ASP A 378 16.99 -8.75 -14.30
N ALA A 379 15.76 -8.28 -14.06
CA ALA A 379 14.57 -9.13 -14.13
C ALA A 379 14.24 -9.52 -15.58
N VAL A 380 14.41 -8.59 -16.51
CA VAL A 380 14.24 -8.84 -17.95
C VAL A 380 15.31 -9.81 -18.45
N ILE A 381 16.57 -9.63 -18.06
CA ILE A 381 17.69 -10.53 -18.40
C ILE A 381 17.44 -11.95 -17.87
N ASP A 382 16.99 -12.09 -16.63
CA ASP A 382 16.65 -13.40 -16.06
C ASP A 382 15.53 -14.08 -16.85
N SER A 383 14.43 -13.35 -17.09
CA SER A 383 13.30 -13.85 -17.86
C SER A 383 13.71 -14.26 -19.27
N TRP A 384 14.52 -13.44 -19.93
CA TRP A 384 15.05 -13.71 -21.27
C TRP A 384 15.91 -14.97 -21.29
N SER A 385 16.79 -15.12 -20.31
CA SER A 385 17.65 -16.30 -20.18
C SER A 385 16.84 -17.59 -20.01
N ARG A 386 15.73 -17.55 -19.25
CA ARG A 386 14.81 -18.69 -19.11
C ARG A 386 14.11 -19.02 -20.44
N TRP A 387 13.63 -18.00 -21.14
CA TRP A 387 13.03 -18.16 -22.45
C TRP A 387 14.01 -18.76 -23.47
N GLN A 388 15.24 -18.26 -23.54
CA GLN A 388 16.26 -18.79 -24.45
C GLN A 388 16.58 -20.25 -24.16
N LYS A 389 16.78 -20.63 -22.89
CA LYS A 389 17.07 -22.02 -22.49
C LYS A 389 15.98 -23.02 -22.93
N GLN A 390 14.72 -22.59 -22.92
CA GLN A 390 13.60 -23.42 -23.35
C GLN A 390 13.60 -23.67 -24.87
N HIS A 391 14.07 -22.68 -25.65
CA HIS A 391 13.96 -22.66 -27.11
C HIS A 391 15.30 -22.78 -27.85
N SER A 392 16.40 -22.97 -27.13
CA SER A 392 17.75 -23.20 -27.68
C SER A 392 18.06 -24.69 -27.92
N ARG A 393 17.04 -25.52 -28.16
CA ARG A 393 17.17 -26.96 -28.43
C ARG A 393 16.76 -27.30 -29.84
#